data_AF-A0A2U1Q6T7-F1
#
_entry.id   AF-A0A2U1Q6T7-F1
#
_cell.length_a   1.000
_cell.length_b   1.000
_cell.length_c   1.000
_cell.angle_alpha   90.00
_cell.angle_beta   90.00
_cell.angle_gamma   90.00
#
_symmetry.space_group_name_H-M   'P 1'
#
loop_
_entity.id
_entity.type
_entity.pdbx_description
1 polymer ?
#
loop_
_entity_poly.entity_id
_entity_poly.type
_entity_poly.pdbx_seq_one_letter_code
_entity_poly.pdbx_strand_id
1 'polypeptide(L)'
;MAGQSRKWMILMASIWIQAFTGTNFDFSAYSSELKKVLDVSQVQLNNLATASDLGKAFGWSSGLALKRLPLWLVMFIAAFMGLFGYGVQWLLIRRMVTLPYFVVFLLCLMAGCSICWFNTVCFVLCTQNFPTYRPLAISLTVSFNGVSAALYSLAAKAINSSSYTVYLLLNAFIPLFTSFAALIPILRQPILNAHPSETAHRDRPVFFFLYMLAIITGLYLLLIASVSSHAKLFFSGATVLLFLPLGIPGMVYARSWFKISLYPKILEKGSSFLLLDGDDDHYKELDDGSNNSITLTNDDNGSENGNKGCWDMVIKSDRLEMLEEEHDLQKLLCRLDFWLYYFAYFCGGTIGLVYSNNLGQIAQSLGLDSSTSTLITFYSSFSFFGRLLAAAPDFLRT
;
A
#
# COMPACT_ATOMS: atom_id res chain seq x y z
N MET A 1 -1.21 19.95 16.22
CA MET A 1 -2.13 20.31 15.09
C MET A 1 -1.60 19.85 13.74
N ALA A 2 -0.41 20.29 13.30
CA ALA A 2 0.12 19.96 11.98
C ALA A 2 0.49 18.47 11.81
N GLY A 3 1.08 17.83 12.84
CA GLY A 3 1.51 16.42 12.74
C GLY A 3 0.37 15.43 12.46
N GLN A 4 -0.80 15.65 13.04
CA GLN A 4 -1.99 14.81 12.84
C GLN A 4 -2.63 15.02 11.48
N SER A 5 -2.59 16.22 10.91
CA SER A 5 -3.01 16.45 9.52
C SER A 5 -2.01 15.83 8.54
N ARG A 6 -0.71 15.94 8.82
CA ARG A 6 0.38 15.40 8.01
C ARG A 6 0.37 13.87 7.91
N LYS A 7 0.06 13.14 8.98
CA LYS A 7 -0.05 11.66 8.92
C LYS A 7 -1.15 11.20 7.95
N TRP A 8 -2.27 11.92 7.90
CA TRP A 8 -3.37 11.63 6.96
C TRP A 8 -2.98 12.01 5.53
N MET A 9 -2.25 13.11 5.32
CA MET A 9 -1.68 13.44 4.00
C MET A 9 -0.75 12.34 3.49
N ILE A 10 0.04 11.73 4.36
CA ILE A 10 0.91 10.60 4.01
C ILE A 10 0.08 9.38 3.60
N LEU A 11 -0.99 9.06 4.35
CA LEU A 11 -1.88 7.97 3.96
C LEU A 11 -2.50 8.22 2.58
N MET A 12 -2.91 9.46 2.28
CA MET A 12 -3.45 9.81 0.96
C MET A 12 -2.40 9.70 -0.14
N ALA A 13 -1.17 10.17 0.10
CA ALA A 13 -0.07 9.99 -0.83
C ALA A 13 0.21 8.50 -1.10
N SER A 14 0.20 7.66 -0.07
CA SER A 14 0.34 6.21 -0.21
C SER A 14 -0.80 5.57 -1.00
N ILE A 15 -2.05 6.00 -0.79
CA ILE A 15 -3.22 5.55 -1.58
C ILE A 15 -3.02 5.89 -3.05
N TRP A 16 -2.56 7.09 -3.38
CA TRP A 16 -2.36 7.49 -4.78
C TRP A 16 -1.20 6.75 -5.43
N ILE A 17 -0.06 6.64 -4.76
CA ILE A 17 1.06 5.83 -5.26
C ILE A 17 0.53 4.44 -5.59
N GLN A 18 -0.14 3.79 -4.64
CA GLN A 18 -0.68 2.45 -4.84
C GLN A 18 -1.71 2.37 -5.96
N ALA A 19 -2.63 3.34 -6.06
CA ALA A 19 -3.64 3.40 -7.13
C ALA A 19 -3.02 3.45 -8.53
N PHE A 20 -1.79 3.95 -8.68
CA PHE A 20 -1.13 4.11 -9.96
C PHE A 20 0.05 3.16 -10.18
N THR A 21 0.50 2.39 -9.19
CA THR A 21 1.63 1.46 -9.33
C THR A 21 1.21 0.01 -9.53
N GLY A 22 -0.09 -0.30 -9.66
CA GLY A 22 -0.57 -1.64 -10.05
C GLY A 22 -0.46 -1.94 -11.55
N THR A 23 0.61 -1.49 -12.20
CA THR A 23 0.85 -1.52 -13.67
C THR A 23 1.15 -2.91 -14.24
N ASN A 24 0.96 -3.97 -13.47
CA ASN A 24 1.04 -5.34 -13.97
C ASN A 24 -0.33 -5.91 -14.33
N PHE A 25 -1.38 -5.40 -13.69
CA PHE A 25 -2.74 -5.88 -13.93
C PHE A 25 -3.30 -5.43 -15.28
N ASP A 26 -2.64 -4.48 -15.95
CA ASP A 26 -3.01 -4.00 -17.28
C ASP A 26 -2.16 -4.60 -18.42
N PHE A 27 -1.23 -5.53 -18.12
CA PHE A 27 -0.43 -6.23 -19.14
C PHE A 27 -1.30 -6.86 -20.23
N SER A 28 -2.43 -7.45 -19.82
CA SER A 28 -3.42 -8.04 -20.72
C SER A 28 -3.96 -7.06 -21.77
N ALA A 29 -4.02 -5.75 -21.47
CA ALA A 29 -4.56 -4.73 -22.37
C ALA A 29 -3.66 -4.41 -23.57
N TYR A 30 -2.34 -4.53 -23.44
CA TYR A 30 -1.38 -4.22 -24.52
C TYR A 30 -0.56 -5.44 -24.99
N SER A 31 -0.62 -6.57 -24.29
CA SER A 31 0.16 -7.78 -24.59
C SER A 31 -0.01 -8.31 -26.02
N SER A 32 -1.24 -8.25 -26.58
CA SER A 32 -1.50 -8.70 -27.96
C SER A 32 -0.73 -7.89 -29.01
N GLU A 33 -0.60 -6.57 -28.81
CA GLU A 33 0.18 -5.72 -29.72
C GLU A 33 1.68 -5.90 -29.52
N LEU A 34 2.12 -6.06 -28.26
CA LEU A 34 3.52 -6.37 -27.94
C LEU A 34 3.97 -7.68 -28.63
N LYS A 35 3.12 -8.71 -28.62
CA LYS A 35 3.35 -9.98 -29.33
C LYS A 35 3.52 -9.79 -30.83
N LYS A 36 2.64 -9.01 -31.46
CA LYS A 36 2.68 -8.73 -32.91
C LYS A 36 3.94 -7.96 -33.31
N VAL A 37 4.37 -6.99 -32.50
CA VAL A 37 5.55 -6.15 -32.80
C VAL A 37 6.85 -6.94 -32.61
N LEU A 38 6.92 -7.83 -31.62
CA LEU A 38 8.10 -8.65 -31.37
C LEU A 38 8.17 -9.92 -32.21
N ASP A 39 7.10 -10.28 -32.91
CA ASP A 39 6.96 -11.52 -33.67
C ASP A 39 7.31 -12.78 -32.83
N VAL A 40 6.75 -12.83 -31.62
CA VAL A 40 7.03 -13.88 -30.63
C VAL A 40 5.88 -14.86 -30.44
N SER A 41 6.23 -16.07 -30.01
CA SER A 41 5.25 -17.11 -29.68
C SER A 41 4.45 -16.76 -28.42
N GLN A 42 3.35 -17.48 -28.20
CA GLN A 42 2.53 -17.29 -26.99
C GLN A 42 3.32 -17.61 -25.70
N VAL A 43 4.17 -18.63 -25.76
CA VAL A 43 5.03 -19.02 -24.63
C VAL A 43 6.03 -17.90 -24.30
N GLN A 44 6.63 -17.29 -25.33
CA GLN A 44 7.54 -16.17 -25.14
C GLN A 44 6.83 -14.93 -24.58
N LEU A 45 5.62 -14.60 -25.04
CA LEU A 45 4.83 -13.51 -24.45
C LEU A 45 4.52 -13.79 -22.97
N ASN A 46 4.15 -15.02 -22.63
CA ASN A 46 3.85 -15.40 -21.25
C ASN A 46 5.09 -15.31 -20.35
N ASN A 47 6.25 -15.67 -20.88
CA ASN A 47 7.52 -15.49 -20.19
C ASN A 47 7.86 -14.01 -19.92
N LEU A 48 7.43 -13.06 -20.77
CA LEU A 48 7.57 -11.62 -20.48
C LEU A 48 6.69 -11.19 -19.30
N ALA A 49 5.47 -11.70 -19.21
CA ALA A 49 4.60 -11.46 -18.06
C ALA A 49 5.21 -12.06 -16.78
N THR A 50 5.70 -13.30 -16.87
CA THR A 50 6.44 -13.96 -15.79
C THR A 50 7.70 -13.17 -15.39
N ALA A 51 8.40 -12.54 -16.34
CA ALA A 51 9.56 -11.70 -16.04
C ALA A 51 9.18 -10.53 -15.13
N SER A 52 8.04 -9.87 -15.40
CA SER A 52 7.54 -8.79 -14.54
C SER A 52 7.18 -9.30 -13.14
N ASP A 53 6.51 -10.44 -13.03
CA ASP A 53 6.22 -11.02 -11.72
C ASP A 53 7.48 -11.47 -10.97
N LEU A 54 8.48 -12.00 -11.68
CA LEU A 54 9.79 -12.33 -11.14
C LEU A 54 10.52 -11.08 -10.63
N GLY A 55 10.33 -9.93 -11.30
CA GLY A 55 10.81 -8.64 -10.83
C GLY A 55 10.35 -8.31 -9.41
N LYS A 56 9.11 -8.67 -9.04
CA LYS A 56 8.59 -8.49 -7.67
C LYS A 56 9.31 -9.37 -6.66
N ALA A 57 9.75 -10.57 -7.06
CA ALA A 57 10.53 -11.47 -6.18
C ALA A 57 11.89 -10.87 -5.82
N PHE A 58 12.50 -10.06 -6.70
CA PHE A 58 13.70 -9.27 -6.39
C PHE A 58 13.42 -8.03 -5.52
N GLY A 59 12.19 -7.89 -5.03
CA GLY A 59 11.75 -6.79 -4.17
C GLY A 59 12.47 -6.67 -2.83
N TRP A 60 13.09 -7.75 -2.32
CA TRP A 60 13.88 -7.68 -1.08
C TRP A 60 14.99 -6.61 -1.12
N SER A 61 15.45 -6.25 -2.32
CA SER A 61 16.42 -5.18 -2.56
C SER A 61 15.95 -3.80 -2.09
N SER A 62 14.64 -3.50 -2.13
CA SER A 62 14.10 -2.22 -1.67
C SER A 62 14.26 -2.04 -0.15
N GLY A 63 14.07 -3.12 0.62
CA GLY A 63 14.28 -3.12 2.07
C GLY A 63 15.74 -2.87 2.42
N LEU A 64 16.68 -3.45 1.67
CA LEU A 64 18.10 -3.17 1.83
C LEU A 64 18.44 -1.72 1.46
N ALA A 65 17.83 -1.19 0.39
CA ALA A 65 18.01 0.20 -0.02
C ALA A 65 17.55 1.17 1.09
N LEU A 66 16.42 0.91 1.74
CA LEU A 66 15.90 1.74 2.84
C LEU A 66 16.80 1.75 4.09
N LYS A 67 17.69 0.77 4.27
CA LYS A 67 18.70 0.83 5.34
C LYS A 67 19.80 1.87 5.08
N ARG A 68 20.02 2.25 3.82
CA ARG A 68 21.12 3.13 3.40
C ARG A 68 20.65 4.47 2.83
N LEU A 69 19.45 4.51 2.27
CA LEU A 69 18.90 5.64 1.52
C LEU A 69 17.60 6.14 2.16
N PRO A 70 17.32 7.45 2.09
CA PRO A 70 16.06 7.99 2.59
C PRO A 70 14.87 7.53 1.73
N LEU A 71 13.68 7.45 2.35
CA LEU A 71 12.43 6.99 1.73
C LEU A 71 12.11 7.69 0.39
N TRP A 72 12.27 9.02 0.33
CA TRP A 72 11.98 9.78 -0.88
C TRP A 72 12.88 9.37 -2.06
N LEU A 73 14.15 9.04 -1.79
CA LEU A 73 15.10 8.65 -2.83
C LEU A 73 14.79 7.24 -3.35
N VAL A 74 14.45 6.31 -2.44
CA VAL A 74 14.02 4.96 -2.83
C VAL A 74 12.75 5.01 -3.70
N MET A 75 11.80 5.90 -3.37
CA MET A 75 10.61 6.13 -4.20
C MET A 75 10.97 6.64 -5.61
N PHE A 76 11.88 7.61 -5.74
CA PHE A 76 12.29 8.08 -7.06
C PHE A 76 13.07 7.03 -7.85
N ILE A 77 13.90 6.21 -7.20
CA ILE A 77 14.57 5.08 -7.88
C ILE A 77 13.52 4.13 -8.45
N ALA A 78 12.48 3.80 -7.68
CA ALA A 78 11.35 3.01 -8.16
C ALA A 78 10.67 3.67 -9.38
N ALA A 79 10.38 4.98 -9.29
CA ALA A 79 9.78 5.74 -10.38
C ALA A 79 10.63 5.71 -11.66
N PHE A 80 11.95 5.87 -11.54
CA PHE A 80 12.87 5.79 -12.69
C PHE A 80 12.96 4.40 -13.29
N MET A 81 12.97 3.34 -12.46
CA MET A 81 12.90 1.96 -12.92
C MET A 81 11.60 1.69 -13.71
N GLY A 82 10.46 2.17 -13.22
CA GLY A 82 9.17 2.09 -13.92
C GLY A 82 9.14 2.89 -15.21
N LEU A 83 9.63 4.13 -15.18
CA LEU A 83 9.73 5.02 -16.35
C LEU A 83 10.57 4.37 -17.46
N PHE A 84 11.75 3.84 -17.13
CA PHE A 84 12.60 3.17 -18.12
C PHE A 84 11.98 1.85 -18.58
N GLY A 85 11.41 1.06 -17.66
CA GLY A 85 10.81 -0.24 -17.96
C GLY A 85 9.65 -0.14 -18.94
N TYR A 86 8.68 0.72 -18.66
CA TYR A 86 7.51 0.91 -19.53
C TYR A 86 7.74 1.90 -20.67
N GLY A 87 8.55 2.95 -20.46
CA GLY A 87 8.83 3.96 -21.48
C GLY A 87 9.61 3.39 -22.67
N VAL A 88 10.57 2.49 -22.44
CA VAL A 88 11.28 1.82 -23.54
C VAL A 88 10.38 0.80 -24.24
N GLN A 89 9.53 0.07 -23.50
CA GLN A 89 8.51 -0.79 -24.11
C GLN A 89 7.51 0.01 -24.97
N TRP A 90 7.18 1.24 -24.57
CA TRP A 90 6.33 2.12 -25.35
C TRP A 90 6.98 2.51 -26.69
N LEU A 91 8.27 2.85 -26.70
CA LEU A 91 9.04 3.12 -27.93
C LEU A 91 9.07 1.91 -28.87
N LEU A 92 9.19 0.71 -28.29
CA LEU A 92 9.15 -0.57 -29.02
C LEU A 92 7.79 -0.77 -29.71
N ILE A 93 6.66 -0.65 -29.00
CA ILE A 93 5.32 -0.83 -29.61
C ILE A 93 5.06 0.23 -30.70
N ARG A 94 5.59 1.45 -30.54
CA ARG A 94 5.52 2.50 -31.57
C ARG A 94 6.44 2.25 -32.79
N ARG A 95 7.18 1.14 -32.81
CA ARG A 95 8.17 0.77 -33.83
C ARG A 95 9.27 1.82 -34.04
N MET A 96 9.55 2.61 -33.00
CA MET A 96 10.64 3.61 -33.03
C MET A 96 11.99 2.98 -32.74
N VAL A 97 12.01 1.87 -31.98
CA VAL A 97 13.21 1.12 -31.61
C VAL A 97 12.92 -0.37 -31.79
N THR A 98 13.91 -1.11 -32.28
CA THR A 98 13.89 -2.58 -32.32
C THR A 98 14.79 -3.13 -31.22
N LEU A 99 14.28 -4.01 -30.37
CA LEU A 99 15.01 -4.58 -29.25
C LEU A 99 15.00 -6.11 -29.32
N PRO A 100 16.10 -6.79 -28.94
CA PRO A 100 16.10 -8.24 -28.82
C PRO A 100 15.20 -8.67 -27.67
N TYR A 101 14.60 -9.86 -27.79
CA TYR A 101 13.66 -10.42 -26.80
C TYR A 101 14.21 -10.37 -25.36
N PHE A 102 15.49 -10.71 -25.19
CA PHE A 102 16.13 -10.71 -23.87
C PHE A 102 16.16 -9.31 -23.21
N VAL A 103 16.32 -8.24 -23.98
CA VAL A 103 16.28 -6.88 -23.44
C VAL A 103 14.85 -6.53 -23.01
N VAL A 104 13.83 -6.93 -23.78
CA VAL A 104 12.43 -6.75 -23.36
C VAL A 104 12.11 -7.52 -22.09
N PHE A 105 12.63 -8.74 -21.95
CA PHE A 105 12.52 -9.53 -20.73
C PHE A 105 13.09 -8.78 -19.51
N LEU A 106 14.28 -8.18 -19.64
CA LEU A 106 14.88 -7.37 -18.58
C LEU A 106 14.08 -6.10 -18.28
N LEU A 107 13.51 -5.46 -19.29
CA LEU A 107 12.63 -4.28 -19.10
C LEU A 107 11.37 -4.65 -18.32
N CYS A 108 10.74 -5.80 -18.63
CA CYS A 108 9.60 -6.33 -17.87
C CYS A 108 10.01 -6.64 -16.43
N LEU A 109 11.14 -7.29 -16.21
CA LEU A 109 11.67 -7.59 -14.87
C LEU A 109 11.89 -6.32 -14.05
N MET A 110 12.52 -5.31 -14.63
CA MET A 110 12.76 -4.03 -13.96
C MET A 110 11.44 -3.27 -13.67
N ALA A 111 10.48 -3.29 -14.60
CA ALA A 111 9.15 -2.73 -14.39
C ALA A 111 8.41 -3.41 -13.22
N GLY A 112 8.50 -4.74 -13.13
CA GLY A 112 8.00 -5.51 -12.00
C GLY A 112 8.66 -5.18 -10.66
N CYS A 113 9.99 -5.00 -10.69
CA CYS A 113 10.77 -4.64 -9.51
C CYS A 113 10.39 -3.25 -8.96
N SER A 114 10.18 -2.28 -9.85
CA SER A 114 9.68 -0.93 -9.52
C SER A 114 8.42 -0.98 -8.65
N ILE A 115 7.45 -1.83 -9.00
CA ILE A 115 6.18 -1.94 -8.27
C ILE A 115 6.39 -2.42 -6.84
N CYS A 116 7.30 -3.38 -6.64
CA CYS A 116 7.62 -3.84 -5.29
C CYS A 116 8.31 -2.75 -4.47
N TRP A 117 9.21 -1.96 -5.08
CA TRP A 117 9.85 -0.85 -4.40
C TRP A 117 8.85 0.22 -3.95
N PHE A 118 7.87 0.56 -4.80
CA PHE A 118 6.76 1.44 -4.41
C PHE A 118 5.94 0.86 -3.26
N ASN A 119 5.62 -0.44 -3.30
CA ASN A 119 4.91 -1.11 -2.21
C ASN A 119 5.67 -1.00 -0.89
N THR A 120 6.98 -1.25 -0.90
CA THR A 120 7.81 -1.15 0.31
C THR A 120 7.79 0.26 0.89
N VAL A 121 7.95 1.30 0.06
CA VAL A 121 7.85 2.69 0.51
C VAL A 121 6.50 2.95 1.18
N CYS A 122 5.40 2.57 0.52
CA CYS A 122 4.05 2.74 1.07
C CYS A 122 3.83 1.97 2.37
N PHE A 123 4.36 0.75 2.49
CA PHE A 123 4.24 -0.05 3.71
C PHE A 123 4.99 0.59 4.86
N VAL A 124 6.23 1.04 4.65
CA VAL A 124 7.01 1.75 5.68
C VAL A 124 6.32 3.06 6.08
N LEU A 125 5.76 3.80 5.12
CA LEU A 125 4.97 5.00 5.42
C LEU A 125 3.76 4.68 6.30
N CYS A 126 3.03 3.60 6.00
CA CYS A 126 1.85 3.21 6.78
C CYS A 126 2.21 2.73 8.19
N THR A 127 3.23 1.87 8.33
CA THR A 127 3.62 1.30 9.63
C THR A 127 4.16 2.38 10.57
N GLN A 128 4.99 3.30 10.05
CA GLN A 128 5.55 4.40 10.84
C GLN A 128 4.48 5.39 11.28
N ASN A 129 3.49 5.71 10.44
CA ASN A 129 2.50 6.76 10.75
C ASN A 129 1.27 6.24 11.51
N PHE A 130 0.98 4.93 11.45
CA PHE A 130 -0.20 4.32 12.07
C PHE A 130 0.17 3.05 12.86
N PRO A 131 0.93 3.16 13.96
CA PRO A 131 1.43 2.00 14.69
C PRO A 131 0.35 1.11 15.31
N THR A 132 -0.82 1.66 15.66
CA THR A 132 -1.97 0.90 16.21
C THR A 132 -2.86 0.32 15.11
N TYR A 133 -2.98 1.01 13.97
CA TYR A 133 -3.84 0.63 12.85
C TYR A 133 -3.02 0.22 11.62
N ARG A 134 -1.84 -0.38 11.82
CA ARG A 134 -0.94 -0.78 10.71
C ARG A 134 -1.67 -1.68 9.71
N PRO A 135 -2.41 -2.73 10.13
CA PRO A 135 -3.10 -3.60 9.19
C PRO A 135 -4.16 -2.86 8.39
N LEU A 136 -4.89 -1.92 9.01
CA LEU A 136 -5.91 -1.12 8.34
C LEU A 136 -5.30 -0.16 7.30
N ALA A 137 -4.21 0.53 7.66
CA ALA A 137 -3.53 1.45 6.74
C ALA A 137 -2.92 0.70 5.54
N ILE A 138 -2.28 -0.44 5.79
CA ILE A 138 -1.66 -1.26 4.75
C ILE A 138 -2.72 -1.86 3.82
N SER A 139 -3.78 -2.48 4.37
CA SER A 139 -4.82 -3.11 3.55
C SER A 139 -5.62 -2.09 2.73
N LEU A 140 -5.94 -0.93 3.31
CA LEU A 140 -6.56 0.17 2.58
C LEU A 140 -5.68 0.62 1.41
N THR A 141 -4.41 0.95 1.66
CA THR A 141 -3.50 1.44 0.60
C THR A 141 -3.24 0.38 -0.47
N VAL A 142 -2.91 -0.85 -0.09
CA VAL A 142 -2.61 -1.93 -1.04
C VAL A 142 -3.84 -2.36 -1.84
N SER A 143 -5.06 -2.17 -1.31
CA SER A 143 -6.29 -2.44 -2.08
C SER A 143 -6.30 -1.64 -3.38
N PHE A 144 -5.97 -0.33 -3.33
CA PHE A 144 -5.97 0.55 -4.50
C PHE A 144 -5.00 0.10 -5.60
N ASN A 145 -3.93 -0.64 -5.28
CA ASN A 145 -3.06 -1.30 -6.26
C ASN A 145 -3.83 -2.33 -7.12
N GLY A 146 -4.82 -3.01 -6.53
CA GLY A 146 -5.70 -3.94 -7.24
C GLY A 146 -6.63 -3.26 -8.24
N VAL A 147 -6.92 -1.97 -8.05
CA VAL A 147 -7.85 -1.18 -8.87
C VAL A 147 -7.15 -0.43 -10.00
N SER A 148 -5.81 -0.39 -10.01
CA SER A 148 -5.02 0.30 -11.03
C SER A 148 -5.44 -0.05 -12.44
N ALA A 149 -5.64 -1.33 -12.78
CA ALA A 149 -6.07 -1.74 -14.12
C ALA A 149 -7.40 -1.11 -14.56
N ALA A 150 -8.38 -1.03 -13.65
CA ALA A 150 -9.66 -0.38 -13.94
C ALA A 150 -9.48 1.13 -14.16
N LEU A 151 -8.64 1.80 -13.36
CA LEU A 151 -8.32 3.22 -13.53
C LEU A 151 -7.60 3.49 -14.85
N TYR A 152 -6.58 2.70 -15.19
CA TYR A 152 -5.85 2.82 -16.46
C TYR A 152 -6.74 2.53 -17.66
N SER A 153 -7.64 1.55 -17.57
CA SER A 153 -8.64 1.26 -18.62
C SER A 153 -9.56 2.46 -18.86
N LEU A 154 -10.06 3.08 -17.80
CA LEU A 154 -10.94 4.26 -17.89
C LEU A 154 -10.18 5.48 -18.42
N ALA A 155 -8.93 5.68 -17.99
CA ALA A 155 -8.05 6.74 -18.48
C ALA A 155 -7.74 6.57 -19.98
N ALA A 156 -7.37 5.36 -20.40
CA ALA A 156 -7.09 5.04 -21.80
C ALA A 156 -8.33 5.28 -22.67
N LYS A 157 -9.51 4.78 -22.26
CA LYS A 157 -10.78 5.01 -22.97
C LYS A 157 -11.16 6.50 -23.03
N ALA A 158 -10.84 7.28 -21.99
CA ALA A 158 -11.12 8.71 -21.96
C ALA A 158 -10.20 9.54 -22.86
N ILE A 159 -8.93 9.15 -23.01
CA ILE A 159 -7.94 9.82 -23.86
C ILE A 159 -8.13 9.39 -25.32
N ASN A 160 -8.02 8.10 -25.59
CA ASN A 160 -8.17 7.53 -26.93
C ASN A 160 -8.56 6.05 -26.85
N SER A 161 -9.81 5.76 -27.21
CA SER A 161 -10.36 4.40 -27.16
C SER A 161 -9.68 3.39 -28.08
N SER A 162 -8.95 3.82 -29.12
CA SER A 162 -8.35 2.93 -30.11
C SER A 162 -6.86 2.63 -29.89
N SER A 163 -6.20 3.28 -28.94
CA SER A 163 -4.74 3.21 -28.83
C SER A 163 -4.23 2.45 -27.61
N TYR A 164 -3.77 1.21 -27.84
CA TYR A 164 -3.11 0.37 -26.84
C TYR A 164 -1.79 0.96 -26.31
N THR A 165 -1.17 1.87 -27.07
CA THR A 165 0.09 2.53 -26.67
C THR A 165 -0.10 3.47 -25.48
N VAL A 166 -1.34 3.90 -25.21
CA VAL A 166 -1.63 4.81 -24.10
C VAL A 166 -1.36 4.14 -22.75
N TYR A 167 -1.63 2.84 -22.60
CA TYR A 167 -1.39 2.12 -21.33
C TYR A 167 0.07 2.20 -20.89
N LEU A 168 1.02 1.84 -21.77
CA LEU A 168 2.45 1.91 -21.45
C LEU A 168 2.93 3.34 -21.16
N LEU A 169 2.38 4.33 -21.88
CA LEU A 169 2.71 5.73 -21.63
C LEU A 169 2.22 6.17 -20.25
N LEU A 170 0.99 5.82 -19.89
CA LEU A 170 0.43 6.12 -18.58
C LEU A 170 1.22 5.40 -17.47
N ASN A 171 1.58 4.13 -17.65
CA ASN A 171 2.40 3.36 -16.70
C ASN A 171 3.80 3.94 -16.50
N ALA A 172 4.37 4.59 -17.52
CA ALA A 172 5.68 5.21 -17.42
C ALA A 172 5.62 6.55 -16.67
N PHE A 173 4.64 7.40 -16.98
CA PHE A 173 4.60 8.78 -16.50
C PHE A 173 3.75 9.01 -15.26
N ILE A 174 2.63 8.31 -15.08
CA ILE A 174 1.75 8.53 -13.91
C ILE A 174 2.49 8.22 -12.60
N PRO A 175 3.18 7.07 -12.43
CA PRO A 175 3.94 6.80 -11.21
C PRO A 175 5.04 7.84 -10.91
N LEU A 176 5.62 8.44 -11.95
CA LEU A 176 6.60 9.51 -11.79
C LEU A 176 5.94 10.79 -11.27
N PHE A 177 4.83 11.23 -11.88
CA PHE A 177 4.11 12.41 -11.44
C PHE A 177 3.54 12.25 -10.03
N THR A 178 3.06 11.07 -9.68
CA THR A 178 2.54 10.79 -8.33
C THR A 178 3.67 10.78 -7.30
N SER A 179 4.88 10.33 -7.67
CA SER A 179 6.07 10.43 -6.82
C SER A 179 6.44 11.90 -6.53
N PHE A 180 6.36 12.78 -7.53
CA PHE A 180 6.56 14.23 -7.31
C PHE A 180 5.47 14.83 -6.40
N ALA A 181 4.21 14.45 -6.60
CA ALA A 181 3.10 14.90 -5.74
C ALA A 181 3.25 14.40 -4.29
N ALA A 182 3.75 13.17 -4.10
CA ALA A 182 3.96 12.55 -2.80
C ALA A 182 5.22 13.06 -2.07
N LEU A 183 6.13 13.74 -2.76
CA LEU A 183 7.38 14.23 -2.19
C LEU A 183 7.16 15.17 -0.99
N ILE A 184 6.24 16.14 -1.13
CA ILE A 184 5.98 17.12 -0.05
C ILE A 184 5.42 16.44 1.22
N PRO A 185 4.40 15.56 1.13
CA PRO A 185 3.95 14.75 2.27
C PRO A 185 5.07 13.93 2.93
N ILE A 186 5.92 13.28 2.13
CA ILE A 186 6.99 12.41 2.64
C ILE A 186 8.09 13.21 3.34
N LEU A 187 8.51 14.35 2.78
CA LEU A 187 9.52 15.21 3.41
C LEU A 187 9.02 15.88 4.69
N ARG A 188 7.70 16.05 4.83
CA ARG A 188 7.08 16.70 6.01
C ARG A 188 6.53 15.69 7.01
N GLN A 189 7.11 14.50 7.07
CA GLN A 189 6.72 13.46 8.01
C GLN A 189 6.63 13.99 9.46
N PRO A 190 5.54 13.64 10.19
CA PRO A 190 5.45 13.98 11.60
C PRO A 190 6.48 13.17 12.41
N ILE A 191 7.15 13.82 13.35
CA ILE A 191 8.00 13.14 14.34
C ILE A 191 7.06 12.36 15.28
N LEU A 192 7.35 11.06 15.45
CA LEU A 192 6.51 10.09 16.15
C LEU A 192 6.54 10.29 17.68
N ASN A 193 5.88 11.34 18.18
CA ASN A 193 5.89 11.70 19.61
C ASN A 193 4.50 11.62 20.28
N ALA A 194 3.58 10.77 19.80
CA ALA A 194 2.23 10.66 20.36
C ALA A 194 2.01 9.32 21.08
N HIS A 195 1.47 9.38 22.30
CA HIS A 195 1.07 8.18 23.05
C HIS A 195 0.03 7.35 22.27
N PRO A 196 0.18 6.01 22.20
CA PRO A 196 -0.69 5.15 21.37
C PRO A 196 -2.18 5.18 21.75
N SER A 197 -2.49 5.27 23.05
CA SER A 197 -3.85 5.11 23.59
C SER A 197 -4.81 6.25 23.22
N GLU A 198 -4.37 7.50 23.30
CA GLU A 198 -5.20 8.66 22.93
C GLU A 198 -5.43 8.79 21.42
N THR A 199 -4.55 8.18 20.61
CA THR A 199 -4.60 8.27 19.15
C THR A 199 -5.60 7.26 18.56
N ALA A 200 -5.78 6.10 19.22
CA ALA A 200 -6.64 5.01 18.74
C ALA A 200 -8.12 5.41 18.59
N HIS A 201 -8.74 5.94 19.64
CA HIS A 201 -10.17 6.34 19.61
C HIS A 201 -10.48 7.42 18.57
N ARG A 202 -9.50 8.27 18.23
CA ARG A 202 -9.70 9.38 17.28
C ARG A 202 -9.60 8.94 15.83
N ASP A 203 -8.77 7.93 15.54
CA ASP A 203 -8.49 7.51 14.15
C ASP A 203 -9.50 6.49 13.61
N ARG A 204 -10.09 5.66 14.48
CA ARG A 204 -11.13 4.67 14.13
C ARG A 204 -12.24 5.21 13.20
N PRO A 205 -12.93 6.33 13.51
CA PRO A 205 -14.00 6.82 12.63
C PRO A 205 -13.49 7.29 11.27
N VAL A 206 -12.25 7.80 11.19
CA VAL A 206 -11.65 8.24 9.93
C VAL A 206 -11.31 7.03 9.06
N PHE A 207 -10.75 5.97 9.64
CA PHE A 207 -10.54 4.70 8.93
C PHE A 207 -11.85 4.11 8.45
N PHE A 208 -12.89 4.05 9.29
CA PHE A 208 -14.19 3.55 8.88
C PHE A 208 -14.76 4.33 7.67
N PHE A 209 -14.69 5.66 7.69
CA PHE A 209 -15.08 6.50 6.56
C PHE A 209 -14.26 6.20 5.29
N LEU A 210 -12.93 6.10 5.41
CA LEU A 210 -12.04 5.78 4.30
C LEU A 210 -12.33 4.40 3.69
N TYR A 211 -12.64 3.40 4.51
CA TYR A 211 -13.03 2.07 4.06
C TYR A 211 -14.37 2.09 3.31
N MET A 212 -15.37 2.80 3.85
CA MET A 212 -16.66 2.95 3.16
C MET A 212 -16.49 3.65 1.81
N LEU A 213 -15.68 4.71 1.77
CA LEU A 213 -15.36 5.39 0.52
C LEU A 213 -14.59 4.49 -0.46
N ALA A 214 -13.67 3.67 0.04
CA ALA A 214 -12.95 2.68 -0.76
C ALA A 214 -13.92 1.65 -1.35
N ILE A 215 -14.87 1.13 -0.56
CA ILE A 215 -15.93 0.22 -1.04
C ILE A 215 -16.75 0.89 -2.14
N ILE A 216 -17.20 2.14 -1.93
CA ILE A 216 -17.94 2.91 -2.94
C ILE A 216 -17.11 3.06 -4.21
N THR A 217 -15.83 3.38 -4.09
CA THR A 217 -14.91 3.53 -5.24
C THR A 217 -14.72 2.21 -5.99
N GLY A 218 -14.57 1.10 -5.27
CA GLY A 218 -14.46 -0.23 -5.85
C GLY A 218 -15.73 -0.67 -6.59
N LEU A 219 -16.91 -0.43 -6.00
CA LEU A 219 -18.19 -0.69 -6.64
C LEU A 219 -18.44 0.20 -7.85
N TYR A 220 -18.09 1.49 -7.75
CA TYR A 220 -18.16 2.45 -8.85
C TYR A 220 -17.36 1.94 -10.04
N LEU A 221 -16.11 1.54 -9.82
CA LEU A 221 -15.23 1.07 -10.90
C LEU A 221 -15.67 -0.29 -11.47
N LEU A 222 -16.19 -1.19 -10.64
CA LEU A 222 -16.73 -2.48 -11.10
C LEU A 222 -17.93 -2.30 -12.06
N LEU A 223 -18.91 -1.49 -11.64
CA LEU A 223 -20.16 -1.32 -12.37
C LEU A 223 -19.98 -0.47 -13.63
N ILE A 224 -19.16 0.57 -13.55
CA ILE A 224 -19.10 1.61 -14.58
C ILE A 224 -18.01 1.34 -15.63
N ALA A 225 -16.88 0.72 -15.26
CA ALA A 225 -15.86 0.36 -16.26
C ALA A 225 -16.39 -0.62 -17.33
N SER A 226 -17.50 -1.30 -17.01
CA SER A 226 -18.20 -2.26 -17.87
C SER A 226 -19.15 -1.60 -18.90
N VAL A 227 -19.61 -0.35 -18.70
CA VAL A 227 -20.65 0.31 -19.52
C VAL A 227 -20.07 1.54 -20.23
N SER A 228 -19.43 1.35 -21.38
CA SER A 228 -18.50 2.32 -22.00
C SER A 228 -19.14 3.32 -22.99
N SER A 229 -20.22 4.02 -22.64
CA SER A 229 -20.76 5.11 -23.49
C SER A 229 -20.30 6.52 -23.08
N HIS A 230 -19.85 6.72 -21.83
CA HIS A 230 -19.46 8.04 -21.30
C HIS A 230 -18.09 8.02 -20.57
N ALA A 231 -17.07 7.45 -21.20
CA ALA A 231 -15.76 7.20 -20.57
C ALA A 231 -15.13 8.42 -19.88
N LYS A 232 -15.26 9.63 -20.45
CA LYS A 232 -14.71 10.87 -19.85
C LYS A 232 -15.40 11.25 -18.53
N LEU A 233 -16.73 11.17 -18.48
CA LEU A 233 -17.49 11.47 -17.26
C LEU A 233 -17.18 10.45 -16.16
N PHE A 234 -17.07 9.17 -16.54
CA PHE A 234 -16.74 8.12 -15.59
C PHE A 234 -15.31 8.19 -15.07
N PHE A 235 -14.36 8.53 -15.93
CA PHE A 235 -12.99 8.82 -15.51
C PHE A 235 -12.93 10.03 -14.56
N SER A 236 -13.70 11.08 -14.85
CA SER A 236 -13.81 12.23 -13.95
C SER A 236 -14.39 11.83 -12.60
N GLY A 237 -15.44 11.01 -12.56
CA GLY A 237 -16.04 10.53 -11.31
C GLY A 237 -15.09 9.66 -10.48
N ALA A 238 -14.38 8.73 -11.13
CA ALA A 238 -13.35 7.92 -10.48
C ALA A 238 -12.22 8.78 -9.90
N THR A 239 -11.78 9.80 -10.64
CA THR A 239 -10.75 10.74 -10.19
C THR A 239 -11.25 11.54 -8.97
N VAL A 240 -12.49 12.06 -9.02
CA VAL A 240 -13.09 12.77 -7.88
C VAL A 240 -13.15 11.87 -6.64
N LEU A 241 -13.58 10.61 -6.78
CA LEU A 241 -13.63 9.66 -5.66
C LEU A 241 -12.23 9.36 -5.08
N LEU A 242 -11.21 9.23 -5.93
CA LEU A 242 -9.83 8.98 -5.51
C LEU A 242 -9.20 10.18 -4.78
N PHE A 243 -9.57 11.41 -5.16
CA PHE A 243 -9.03 12.64 -4.56
C PHE A 243 -9.91 13.22 -3.43
N LEU A 244 -11.18 12.79 -3.29
CA LEU A 244 -12.08 13.19 -2.21
C LEU A 244 -11.46 13.06 -0.79
N PRO A 245 -10.68 12.00 -0.48
CA PRO A 245 -10.00 11.88 0.81
C PRO A 245 -9.05 13.03 1.19
N LEU A 246 -8.63 13.90 0.26
CA LEU A 246 -7.83 15.10 0.57
C LEU A 246 -8.50 16.05 1.54
N GLY A 247 -9.84 16.04 1.59
CA GLY A 247 -10.57 16.84 2.56
C GLY A 247 -10.27 16.44 4.01
N ILE A 248 -9.88 15.19 4.27
CA ILE A 248 -9.70 14.65 5.63
C ILE A 248 -8.56 15.36 6.39
N PRO A 249 -7.33 15.50 5.85
CA PRO A 249 -6.28 16.31 6.47
C PRO A 249 -6.73 17.74 6.83
N GLY A 250 -7.51 18.37 5.95
CA GLY A 250 -8.09 19.70 6.16
C GLY A 250 -9.15 19.72 7.26
N MET A 251 -10.07 18.75 7.27
CA MET A 251 -11.11 18.59 8.28
C MET A 251 -10.53 18.29 9.67
N VAL A 252 -9.49 17.45 9.75
CA VAL A 252 -8.79 17.14 11.00
C VAL A 252 -8.08 18.37 11.55
N TYR A 253 -7.46 19.16 10.66
CA TYR A 253 -6.85 20.44 11.03
C TYR A 253 -7.91 21.43 11.54
N ALA A 254 -9.01 21.61 10.78
CA ALA A 254 -10.11 22.50 11.14
C ALA A 254 -10.75 22.10 12.47
N ARG A 255 -11.10 20.83 12.67
CA ARG A 255 -11.71 20.32 13.93
C ARG A 255 -10.80 20.55 15.14
N SER A 256 -9.49 20.36 14.95
CA SER A 256 -8.50 20.62 16.01
C SER A 256 -8.39 22.11 16.31
N TRP A 257 -8.41 22.95 15.28
CA TRP A 257 -8.41 24.41 15.42
C TRP A 257 -9.69 24.91 16.10
N PHE A 258 -10.87 24.42 15.73
CA PHE A 258 -12.15 24.78 16.34
C PHE A 258 -12.22 24.42 17.82
N LYS A 259 -11.76 23.22 18.21
CA LYS A 259 -11.71 22.81 19.63
C LYS A 259 -10.79 23.68 20.48
N ILE A 260 -9.72 24.23 19.92
CA ILE A 260 -8.73 25.01 20.68
C ILE A 260 -9.03 26.51 20.65
N SER A 261 -9.50 27.03 19.52
CA SER A 261 -9.73 28.46 19.31
C SER A 261 -11.13 28.92 19.76
N LEU A 262 -12.15 28.07 19.60
CA LEU A 262 -13.55 28.45 19.78
C LEU A 262 -14.17 27.87 21.06
N TYR A 263 -13.79 26.65 21.45
CA TYR A 263 -14.32 25.97 22.64
C TYR A 263 -14.10 26.73 23.95
N PRO A 264 -12.88 27.27 24.27
CA PRO A 264 -12.71 28.06 25.48
C PRO A 264 -13.52 29.37 25.44
N LYS A 265 -13.67 30.01 24.27
CA LYS A 265 -14.43 31.27 24.12
C LYS A 265 -15.94 31.11 24.26
N ILE A 266 -16.48 29.93 23.97
CA ILE A 266 -17.91 29.62 24.16
C ILE A 266 -18.19 29.25 25.61
N LEU A 267 -17.27 28.53 26.27
CA LEU A 267 -17.41 28.15 27.68
C LEU A 267 -17.31 29.38 28.60
N GLU A 268 -16.40 30.31 28.30
CA GLU A 268 -16.23 31.57 29.05
C GLU A 268 -17.44 32.52 28.90
N LYS A 269 -18.21 32.40 27.81
CA LYS A 269 -19.47 33.12 27.61
C LYS A 269 -20.69 32.48 28.28
N GLY A 270 -20.57 31.24 28.74
CA GLY A 270 -21.62 30.49 29.45
C GLY A 270 -21.47 30.47 30.96
N SER A 271 -20.31 30.88 31.50
CA SER A 271 -19.99 30.85 32.93
C SER A 271 -20.09 32.24 33.59
N SER A 272 -21.22 32.93 33.44
CA SER A 272 -21.58 34.07 34.30
C SER A 272 -22.78 33.80 35.21
N PHE A 273 -23.20 32.53 35.35
CA PHE A 273 -24.32 32.16 36.19
C PHE A 273 -24.09 30.81 36.86
N LEU A 274 -23.17 30.77 37.82
CA LEU A 274 -23.24 29.93 39.04
C LEU A 274 -21.94 30.14 39.84
N LEU A 275 -22.00 31.09 40.77
CA LEU A 275 -21.14 31.13 41.94
C LEU A 275 -22.01 30.90 43.18
N LEU A 276 -21.43 30.17 44.14
CA LEU A 276 -21.81 29.89 45.54
C LEU A 276 -22.52 28.57 45.81
N ASP A 277 -21.74 27.55 46.16
CA ASP A 277 -21.57 26.98 47.52
C ASP A 277 -20.51 25.85 47.37
N GLY A 278 -19.53 25.55 48.22
CA GLY A 278 -19.24 25.84 49.63
C GLY A 278 -18.36 24.65 50.10
N ASP A 279 -17.17 24.97 50.62
CA ASP A 279 -16.28 24.22 51.51
C ASP A 279 -15.66 22.84 51.15
N ASP A 280 -14.34 22.83 51.35
CA ASP A 280 -13.47 21.86 52.04
C ASP A 280 -13.55 20.35 51.70
N ASP A 281 -12.42 19.81 51.22
CA ASP A 281 -11.59 18.98 52.12
C ASP A 281 -10.20 18.66 51.54
N HIS A 282 -9.21 19.03 52.35
CA HIS A 282 -7.83 18.57 52.42
C HIS A 282 -7.74 17.05 52.49
N TYR A 283 -6.86 16.39 51.73
CA TYR A 283 -5.99 15.31 52.27
C TYR A 283 -4.69 15.19 51.44
N LYS A 284 -3.60 15.70 52.03
CA LYS A 284 -2.24 15.18 51.86
C LYS A 284 -1.98 14.28 53.06
N GLU A 285 -1.45 13.08 52.85
CA GLU A 285 -0.67 12.38 53.85
C GLU A 285 0.50 11.63 53.18
N LEU A 286 1.68 11.86 53.75
CA LEU A 286 2.97 11.21 53.50
C LEU A 286 3.33 10.40 54.77
N ASP A 287 4.39 9.59 54.62
CA ASP A 287 5.18 8.81 55.61
C ASP A 287 4.65 7.42 55.99
N ASP A 288 5.38 6.34 55.66
CA ASP A 288 6.68 5.82 56.20
C ASP A 288 6.30 4.64 57.15
N GLY A 289 6.88 3.45 57.17
CA GLY A 289 8.06 2.81 56.65
C GLY A 289 8.25 1.56 57.54
N SER A 290 8.50 0.36 56.99
CA SER A 290 9.12 -0.78 57.72
C SER A 290 9.20 -2.04 56.84
N ASN A 291 10.39 -2.26 56.30
CA ASN A 291 11.17 -3.51 56.27
C ASN A 291 10.44 -4.86 56.39
N ASN A 292 10.62 -5.72 55.38
CA ASN A 292 11.23 -7.02 55.63
C ASN A 292 11.99 -7.54 54.39
N SER A 293 13.25 -7.83 54.65
CA SER A 293 14.26 -8.46 53.82
C SER A 293 13.91 -9.90 53.44
N ILE A 294 14.10 -10.28 52.17
CA ILE A 294 14.71 -11.56 51.83
C ILE A 294 15.72 -11.32 50.70
N THR A 295 16.97 -11.18 51.12
CA THR A 295 18.17 -11.37 50.32
C THR A 295 18.32 -12.87 50.07
N LEU A 296 18.33 -13.30 48.81
CA LEU A 296 19.09 -14.48 48.41
C LEU A 296 20.06 -14.03 47.32
N THR A 297 21.33 -14.07 47.71
CA THR A 297 22.52 -13.75 46.95
C THR A 297 22.73 -14.73 45.79
N ASN A 298 23.18 -14.19 44.64
CA ASN A 298 24.38 -14.56 43.85
C ASN A 298 24.98 -15.96 44.13
N ASP A 299 25.36 -16.80 43.17
CA ASP A 299 25.99 -16.58 41.87
C ASP A 299 25.75 -17.83 41.00
N ASP A 300 25.63 -17.69 39.68
CA ASP A 300 26.61 -18.36 38.82
C ASP A 300 26.68 -17.72 37.42
N ASN A 301 27.89 -17.28 37.12
CA ASN A 301 28.33 -16.77 35.84
C ASN A 301 28.23 -17.86 34.78
N GLY A 302 27.38 -17.64 33.78
CA GLY A 302 27.40 -18.36 32.52
C GLY A 302 27.31 -17.38 31.37
N SER A 303 28.44 -16.76 31.02
CA SER A 303 28.63 -16.12 29.72
C SER A 303 28.54 -17.19 28.62
N GLU A 304 27.33 -17.57 28.23
CA GLU A 304 27.09 -18.27 26.97
C GLU A 304 26.78 -17.23 25.88
N ASN A 305 27.85 -16.57 25.45
CA ASN A 305 27.98 -16.14 24.05
C ASN A 305 28.16 -17.40 23.19
N GLY A 306 27.15 -18.27 23.21
CA GLY A 306 27.06 -19.48 22.42
C GLY A 306 26.17 -19.18 21.23
N ASN A 307 26.74 -19.33 20.04
CA ASN A 307 26.06 -19.30 18.74
C ASN A 307 24.84 -20.24 18.76
N LYS A 308 23.68 -19.76 19.26
CA LYS A 308 22.41 -20.51 19.22
C LYS A 308 22.02 -20.66 17.76
N GLY A 309 22.45 -21.77 17.19
CA GLY A 309 22.28 -22.08 15.79
C GLY A 309 20.82 -22.11 15.40
N CYS A 310 20.57 -21.78 14.14
CA CYS A 310 19.27 -21.80 13.46
C CYS A 310 18.35 -22.97 13.88
N TRP A 311 18.95 -24.13 14.13
CA TRP A 311 18.29 -25.37 14.53
C TRP A 311 17.52 -25.32 15.87
N ASP A 312 18.01 -24.57 16.85
CA ASP A 312 17.37 -24.48 18.18
C ASP A 312 16.15 -23.54 18.14
N MET A 313 16.14 -22.61 17.18
CA MET A 313 15.03 -21.67 16.93
C MET A 313 13.90 -22.29 16.09
N VAL A 314 14.20 -23.35 15.32
CA VAL A 314 13.21 -24.11 14.53
C VAL A 314 12.27 -24.94 15.42
N ILE A 315 12.74 -25.36 16.61
CA ILE A 315 12.03 -26.31 17.48
C ILE A 315 11.21 -25.59 18.57
N LYS A 316 11.55 -24.35 18.92
CA LYS A 316 10.71 -23.55 19.83
C LYS A 316 9.54 -22.95 19.09
N SER A 317 8.44 -23.69 19.08
CA SER A 317 7.07 -23.16 18.91
C SER A 317 6.70 -22.31 20.14
N ASP A 318 7.48 -21.28 20.43
CA ASP A 318 7.12 -20.30 21.46
C ASP A 318 6.09 -19.35 20.84
N ARG A 319 4.86 -19.56 21.31
CA ARG A 319 3.65 -18.74 21.15
C ARG A 319 3.96 -17.37 20.59
N LEU A 320 3.46 -17.07 19.37
CA LEU A 320 2.90 -15.76 18.97
C LEU A 320 3.53 -14.54 19.69
N GLU A 321 4.85 -14.52 19.83
CA GLU A 321 5.56 -13.47 20.54
C GLU A 321 5.66 -12.35 19.52
N MET A 322 4.61 -11.53 19.56
CA MET A 322 4.33 -10.34 18.78
C MET A 322 4.85 -10.40 17.33
N LEU A 323 3.92 -10.72 16.41
CA LEU A 323 3.92 -10.29 15.00
C LEU A 323 4.11 -8.76 14.79
N GLU A 324 4.38 -8.00 15.85
CA GLU A 324 4.46 -6.55 15.91
C GLU A 324 5.89 -5.99 16.12
N GLU A 325 6.87 -6.83 16.49
CA GLU A 325 8.27 -6.40 16.63
C GLU A 325 9.09 -6.65 15.35
N GLU A 326 9.95 -5.70 15.00
CA GLU A 326 10.89 -5.84 13.89
C GLU A 326 11.91 -6.94 14.22
N HIS A 327 11.75 -8.10 13.59
CA HIS A 327 12.67 -9.21 13.76
C HIS A 327 13.92 -9.01 12.90
N ASP A 328 15.08 -9.33 13.47
CA ASP A 328 16.32 -9.38 12.70
C ASP A 328 16.22 -10.45 11.58
N LEU A 329 16.76 -10.14 10.41
CA LEU A 329 16.58 -10.95 9.20
C LEU A 329 17.08 -12.39 9.39
N GLN A 330 18.20 -12.56 10.11
CA GLN A 330 18.74 -13.89 10.42
C GLN A 330 17.78 -14.71 11.27
N LYS A 331 17.11 -14.08 12.25
CA LYS A 331 16.11 -14.75 13.10
C LYS A 331 14.88 -15.15 12.30
N LEU A 332 14.43 -14.30 11.36
CA LEU A 332 13.27 -14.57 10.51
C LEU A 332 13.51 -15.75 9.56
N LEU A 333 14.68 -15.79 8.89
CA LEU A 333 15.04 -16.86 7.94
C LEU A 333 15.22 -18.23 8.61
N CYS A 334 15.48 -18.25 9.91
CA CYS A 334 15.57 -19.48 10.69
C CYS A 334 14.22 -20.02 11.16
N ARG A 335 13.12 -19.27 11.04
CA ARG A 335 11.79 -19.73 11.47
C ARG A 335 11.09 -20.55 10.38
N LEU A 336 10.52 -21.67 10.77
CA LEU A 336 9.72 -22.52 9.87
C LEU A 336 8.45 -21.80 9.38
N ASP A 337 7.82 -21.00 10.24
CA ASP A 337 6.63 -20.20 9.89
C ASP A 337 6.89 -19.26 8.71
N PHE A 338 8.10 -18.67 8.64
CA PHE A 338 8.49 -17.82 7.51
C PHE A 338 8.49 -18.62 6.21
N TRP A 339 9.12 -19.80 6.20
CA TRP A 339 9.17 -20.64 5.00
C TRP A 339 7.80 -21.17 4.62
N LEU A 340 6.97 -21.56 5.59
CA LEU A 340 5.62 -22.02 5.34
C LEU A 340 4.76 -20.90 4.73
N TYR A 341 4.86 -19.68 5.26
CA TYR A 341 4.23 -18.50 4.70
C TYR A 341 4.78 -18.17 3.30
N TYR A 342 6.10 -18.24 3.12
CA TYR A 342 6.76 -18.00 1.85
C TYR A 342 6.28 -18.99 0.78
N PHE A 343 6.27 -20.29 1.06
CA PHE A 343 5.80 -21.31 0.12
C PHE A 343 4.30 -21.21 -0.14
N ALA A 344 3.48 -20.94 0.87
CA ALA A 344 2.05 -20.73 0.68
C ALA A 344 1.76 -19.52 -0.22
N TYR A 345 2.47 -18.41 -0.01
CA TYR A 345 2.36 -17.21 -0.84
C TYR A 345 2.95 -17.40 -2.24
N PHE A 346 4.11 -18.06 -2.32
CA PHE A 346 4.80 -18.37 -3.58
C PHE A 346 3.94 -19.29 -4.45
N CYS A 347 3.29 -20.31 -3.90
CA CYS A 347 2.42 -21.19 -4.68
C CYS A 347 1.05 -20.53 -4.93
N GLY A 348 0.36 -20.03 -3.90
CA GLY A 348 -1.00 -19.51 -4.03
C GLY A 348 -1.08 -18.17 -4.77
N GLY A 349 -0.32 -17.18 -4.30
CA GLY A 349 -0.34 -15.82 -4.84
C GLY A 349 0.14 -15.74 -6.29
N THR A 350 1.19 -16.49 -6.65
CA THR A 350 1.72 -16.46 -8.02
C THR A 350 0.80 -17.15 -9.02
N ILE A 351 0.10 -18.24 -8.65
CA ILE A 351 -0.91 -18.86 -9.52
C ILE A 351 -1.99 -17.84 -9.88
N GLY A 352 -2.45 -17.03 -8.91
CA GLY A 352 -3.40 -15.95 -9.15
C GLY A 352 -2.89 -14.86 -10.10
N LEU A 353 -1.59 -14.55 -10.05
CA LEU A 353 -0.94 -13.59 -10.97
C LEU A 353 -0.79 -14.17 -12.38
N VAL A 354 -0.36 -15.43 -12.50
CA VAL A 354 -0.28 -16.14 -13.78
C VAL A 354 -1.64 -16.19 -14.45
N TYR A 355 -2.71 -16.49 -13.70
CA TYR A 355 -4.07 -16.43 -14.23
C TYR A 355 -4.44 -15.03 -14.75
N SER A 356 -4.14 -13.98 -13.97
CA SER A 356 -4.41 -12.58 -14.35
C SER A 356 -3.71 -12.18 -15.66
N ASN A 357 -2.42 -12.50 -15.77
CA ASN A 357 -1.60 -12.13 -16.92
C ASN A 357 -2.07 -12.79 -18.21
N ASN A 358 -2.64 -13.99 -18.11
CA ASN A 358 -3.13 -14.78 -19.25
C ASN A 358 -4.62 -14.58 -19.51
N LEU A 359 -5.34 -13.84 -18.67
CA LEU A 359 -6.80 -13.70 -18.72
C LEU A 359 -7.31 -13.23 -20.08
N GLY A 360 -6.62 -12.27 -20.70
CA GLY A 360 -6.99 -11.78 -22.03
C GLY A 360 -6.84 -12.84 -23.12
N GLN A 361 -5.80 -13.67 -23.04
CA GLN A 361 -5.57 -14.75 -24.01
C GLN A 361 -6.53 -15.92 -23.80
N ILE A 362 -6.85 -16.24 -22.53
CA ILE A 362 -7.85 -17.25 -22.18
C ILE A 362 -9.21 -16.83 -22.75
N ALA A 363 -9.61 -15.57 -22.56
CA ALA A 363 -10.85 -15.03 -23.13
C ALA A 363 -10.86 -15.12 -24.66
N GLN A 364 -9.78 -14.74 -25.32
CA GLN A 364 -9.65 -14.84 -26.78
C GLN A 364 -9.76 -16.28 -27.29
N SER A 365 -9.12 -17.24 -26.62
CA SER A 365 -9.15 -18.66 -27.00
C SER A 365 -10.56 -19.28 -26.92
N LEU A 366 -11.43 -18.71 -26.10
CA LEU A 366 -12.83 -19.13 -25.93
C LEU A 366 -13.79 -18.36 -26.85
N GLY A 367 -13.28 -17.48 -27.73
CA GLY A 367 -14.09 -16.65 -28.61
C GLY A 367 -14.78 -15.47 -27.90
N LEU A 368 -14.31 -15.08 -26.71
CA LEU A 368 -14.88 -14.02 -25.88
C LEU A 368 -14.11 -12.70 -25.98
N ASP A 369 -13.65 -12.33 -27.18
CA ASP A 369 -12.82 -11.14 -27.43
C ASP A 369 -13.46 -9.85 -26.87
N SER A 370 -14.77 -9.68 -27.09
CA SER A 370 -15.55 -8.50 -26.68
C SER A 370 -15.71 -8.38 -25.15
N SER A 371 -15.58 -9.48 -24.40
CA SER A 371 -15.78 -9.55 -22.96
C SER A 371 -14.47 -9.43 -22.15
N THR A 372 -13.32 -9.35 -22.83
CA THR A 372 -11.99 -9.28 -22.19
C THR A 372 -11.88 -8.12 -21.20
N SER A 373 -12.37 -6.93 -21.58
CA SER A 373 -12.36 -5.75 -20.69
C SER A 373 -13.20 -5.97 -19.44
N THR A 374 -14.32 -6.67 -19.55
CA THR A 374 -15.22 -6.94 -18.42
C THR A 374 -14.58 -7.94 -17.45
N LEU A 375 -13.95 -9.00 -17.98
CA LEU A 375 -13.28 -10.03 -17.19
C LEU A 375 -12.09 -9.46 -16.39
N ILE A 376 -11.29 -8.57 -17.01
CA ILE A 376 -10.20 -7.85 -16.35
C ILE A 376 -10.73 -6.97 -15.21
N THR A 377 -11.84 -6.25 -15.44
CA THR A 377 -12.49 -5.44 -14.40
C THR A 377 -12.94 -6.30 -13.22
N PHE A 378 -13.61 -7.43 -13.47
CA PHE A 378 -14.02 -8.35 -12.40
C PHE A 378 -12.84 -8.85 -11.57
N TYR A 379 -11.78 -9.32 -12.22
CA TYR A 379 -10.56 -9.75 -11.53
C TYR A 379 -9.95 -8.63 -10.68
N SER A 380 -9.81 -7.43 -11.24
CA SER A 380 -9.31 -6.24 -10.56
C SER A 380 -10.15 -5.88 -9.33
N SER A 381 -11.48 -5.93 -9.45
CA SER A 381 -12.38 -5.66 -8.33
C SER A 381 -12.33 -6.74 -7.25
N PHE A 382 -12.28 -8.03 -7.59
CA PHE A 382 -12.09 -9.08 -6.59
C PHE A 382 -10.74 -8.97 -5.89
N SER A 383 -9.68 -8.60 -6.63
CA SER A 383 -8.37 -8.30 -6.06
C SER A 383 -8.42 -7.13 -5.07
N PHE A 384 -9.14 -6.06 -5.43
CA PHE A 384 -9.38 -4.90 -4.56
C PHE A 384 -10.10 -5.29 -3.28
N PHE A 385 -11.28 -5.91 -3.39
CA PHE A 385 -12.08 -6.28 -2.22
C PHE A 385 -11.38 -7.32 -1.35
N GLY A 386 -10.69 -8.29 -1.95
CA GLY A 386 -9.90 -9.28 -1.20
C GLY A 386 -8.82 -8.62 -0.35
N ARG A 387 -8.10 -7.63 -0.90
CA ARG A 387 -7.07 -6.87 -0.16
C ARG A 387 -7.67 -5.94 0.88
N LEU A 388 -8.78 -5.29 0.58
CA LEU A 388 -9.47 -4.37 1.50
C LEU A 388 -10.03 -5.13 2.70
N LEU A 389 -10.68 -6.27 2.46
CA LEU A 389 -11.32 -7.10 3.50
C LEU A 389 -10.32 -7.93 4.32
N ALA A 390 -9.05 -8.02 3.91
CA ALA A 390 -8.02 -8.76 4.64
C ALA A 390 -7.82 -8.25 6.08
N ALA A 391 -8.09 -6.97 6.36
CA ALA A 391 -8.03 -6.40 7.71
C ALA A 391 -9.42 -6.20 8.35
N ALA A 392 -10.49 -6.76 7.76
CA ALA A 392 -11.82 -6.74 8.37
C ALA A 392 -11.87 -7.35 9.79
N PRO A 393 -11.12 -8.43 10.10
CA PRO A 393 -11.07 -8.97 11.47
C PRO A 393 -10.55 -7.96 12.51
N ASP A 394 -9.68 -7.02 12.11
CA ASP A 394 -9.11 -6.03 13.03
C ASP A 394 -10.13 -4.97 13.44
N PHE A 395 -11.16 -4.72 12.63
CA PHE A 395 -12.30 -3.89 13.04
C PHE A 395 -13.19 -4.57 14.10
N LEU A 396 -13.21 -5.91 14.13
CA LEU A 396 -14.02 -6.70 15.05
C LEU A 396 -13.32 -6.94 16.40
N ARG A 397 -11.99 -6.84 16.44
CA ARG A 397 -11.17 -7.02 17.66
C ARG A 397 -11.00 -5.76 18.51
N THR A 398 -11.34 -4.59 17.97
CA THR A 398 -11.31 -3.27 18.66
C THR A 398 -12.71 -2.71 18.86
#